data_AF-A0A925PSL1-F1
#
_entry.id   AF-A0A925PSL1-F1
#
_cell.length_a   1.000
_cell.length_b   1.000
_cell.length_c   1.000
_cell.angle_alpha   90.00
_cell.angle_beta   90.00
_cell.angle_gamma   90.00
#
_symmetry.space_group_name_H-M   'P 1'
#
loop_
_entity.id
_entity.type
_entity.pdbx_description
1 polymer ?
#
loop_
_entity_poly.entity_id
_entity_poly.type
_entity_poly.pdbx_seq_one_letter_code
_entity_poly.pdbx_strand_id
1 'polypeptide(L)'
;MEKVSLDNVVGFVLAICFALVIGISMWALLIGDYMNTVMNEQTRHTLRIVGFAGALAALVTWWVQSFAARRGFVVRVMFAFFIFVVAFCSFGGLLRFIYIHATYPSQQDWSLTGLYFASLNDFYTFLLDMLLPPRPAYAALTLAAAIFVAWFGPHQAKTADY
;
A
#
# COMPACT_ATOMS: atom_id res chain seq x y z
N MET A 1 23.91 -10.31 -16.60
CA MET A 1 23.91 -10.40 -15.13
C MET A 1 24.23 -9.02 -14.59
N GLU A 2 23.23 -8.32 -14.08
CA GLU A 2 23.40 -6.98 -13.49
C GLU A 2 24.33 -7.12 -12.27
N LYS A 3 25.42 -6.35 -12.23
CA LYS A 3 26.33 -6.38 -11.08
C LYS A 3 25.55 -5.84 -9.88
N VAL A 4 25.37 -6.67 -8.86
CA VAL A 4 24.83 -6.24 -7.56
C VAL A 4 25.78 -5.17 -7.02
N SER A 5 25.40 -3.91 -7.14
CA SER A 5 26.13 -2.77 -6.58
C SER A 5 25.67 -2.52 -5.15
N LEU A 6 26.55 -1.92 -4.34
CA LEU A 6 26.25 -1.58 -2.94
C LEU A 6 25.05 -0.62 -2.85
N ASP A 7 24.90 0.28 -3.83
CA ASP A 7 23.74 1.18 -3.96
C ASP A 7 22.42 0.42 -4.15
N ASN A 8 22.42 -0.67 -4.93
CA ASN A 8 21.21 -1.48 -5.14
C ASN A 8 20.80 -2.19 -3.85
N VAL A 9 21.77 -2.68 -3.06
CA VAL A 9 21.52 -3.34 -1.77
C VAL A 9 20.99 -2.33 -0.75
N VAL A 10 21.59 -1.13 -0.66
CA VAL A 10 21.14 -0.06 0.24
C VAL A 10 19.74 0.41 -0.13
N GLY A 11 19.46 0.62 -1.42
CA GLY A 11 18.13 0.99 -1.90
C GLY A 11 17.06 -0.06 -1.58
N PHE A 12 17.41 -1.35 -1.64
CA PHE A 12 16.52 -2.44 -1.27
C PHE A 12 16.24 -2.49 0.24
N VAL A 13 17.27 -2.35 1.08
CA VAL A 13 17.10 -2.31 2.55
C VAL A 13 16.26 -1.10 2.96
N LEU A 14 16.51 0.06 2.36
CA LEU A 14 15.75 1.28 2.63
C LEU A 14 14.26 1.12 2.24
N ALA A 15 13.99 0.46 1.11
CA ALA A 15 12.62 0.14 0.68
C ALA A 15 11.90 -0.75 1.70
N ILE A 16 12.56 -1.78 2.23
CA ILE A 16 11.99 -2.68 3.24
C ILE A 16 11.72 -1.93 4.54
N CYS A 17 12.70 -1.17 5.05
CA CYS A 17 12.52 -0.40 6.27
C CYS A 17 11.37 0.60 6.13
N PHE A 18 11.29 1.30 5.01
CA PHE A 18 10.19 2.21 4.70
C PHE A 18 8.83 1.50 4.67
N ALA A 19 8.75 0.36 3.99
CA ALA A 19 7.53 -0.43 3.92
C ALA A 19 7.06 -0.94 5.28
N LEU A 20 7.98 -1.39 6.13
CA LEU A 20 7.66 -1.79 7.51
C LEU A 20 7.14 -0.60 8.32
N VAL A 21 7.79 0.56 8.23
CA VAL A 21 7.34 1.77 8.95
C VAL A 21 5.96 2.20 8.50
N ILE A 22 5.69 2.21 7.19
CA ILE A 22 4.36 2.55 6.67
C ILE A 22 3.31 1.50 7.08
N GLY A 23 3.63 0.21 6.97
CA GLY A 23 2.70 -0.85 7.38
C GLY A 23 2.34 -0.79 8.87
N ILE A 24 3.33 -0.59 9.73
CA ILE A 24 3.13 -0.42 11.18
C ILE A 24 2.34 0.86 11.47
N SER A 25 2.65 1.97 10.79
CA SER A 25 1.94 3.24 10.99
C SER A 25 0.47 3.16 10.56
N MET A 26 0.19 2.55 9.40
CA MET A 26 -1.17 2.29 8.94
C MET A 26 -1.94 1.42 9.92
N TRP A 27 -1.30 0.37 10.45
CA TRP A 27 -1.91 -0.49 11.46
C TRP A 27 -2.20 0.26 12.77
N ALA A 28 -1.25 1.07 13.25
CA ALA A 28 -1.38 1.84 14.48
C ALA A 28 -2.49 2.91 14.40
N LEU A 29 -2.61 3.60 13.26
CA LEU A 29 -3.64 4.61 13.04
C LEU A 29 -5.04 4.02 13.16
N LEU A 30 -5.29 2.87 12.53
CA LEU A 30 -6.59 2.21 12.65
C LEU A 30 -6.83 1.64 14.05
N ILE A 31 -5.80 1.14 14.75
CA ILE A 31 -5.97 0.74 16.15
C ILE A 31 -6.48 1.94 16.97
N GLY A 32 -5.87 3.11 16.79
CA GLY A 32 -6.30 4.34 17.46
C GLY A 32 -7.76 4.71 17.17
N ASP A 33 -8.20 4.57 15.91
CA ASP A 33 -9.60 4.81 15.53
C ASP A 33 -10.56 3.78 16.17
N TYR A 34 -10.17 2.50 16.22
CA TYR A 34 -11.01 1.43 16.76
C TYR A 34 -10.97 1.32 18.28
N MET A 35 -10.01 1.92 18.98
CA MET A 35 -9.98 1.97 20.46
C MET A 35 -11.19 2.71 21.06
N ASN A 36 -11.85 3.57 20.28
CA ASN A 36 -13.10 4.24 20.68
C ASN A 36 -14.36 3.39 20.46
N THR A 37 -14.23 2.17 19.93
CA THR A 37 -15.34 1.25 19.63
C THR A 37 -15.03 -0.16 20.12
N VAL A 38 -16.05 -0.96 20.47
CA VAL A 38 -15.84 -2.35 20.89
C VAL A 38 -15.26 -3.14 19.70
N MET A 39 -13.98 -3.52 19.78
CA MET A 39 -13.30 -4.29 18.73
C MET A 39 -13.92 -5.69 18.61
N ASN A 40 -14.66 -5.92 17.53
CA ASN A 40 -15.08 -7.25 17.12
C ASN A 40 -13.90 -7.99 16.44
N GLU A 41 -13.92 -9.33 16.43
CA GLU A 41 -12.82 -10.15 15.90
C GLU A 41 -12.55 -9.83 14.41
N GLN A 42 -13.62 -9.61 13.65
CA GLN A 42 -13.60 -9.21 12.24
C GLN A 42 -12.88 -7.86 11.99
N THR A 43 -12.99 -6.92 12.93
CA THR A 43 -12.30 -5.63 12.89
C THR A 43 -10.80 -5.80 13.08
N ARG A 44 -10.38 -6.70 13.98
CA ARG A 44 -8.97 -7.02 14.22
C ARG A 44 -8.29 -7.65 13.00
N HIS A 45 -9.03 -8.36 12.16
CA HIS A 45 -8.51 -8.93 10.92
C HIS A 45 -8.36 -7.89 9.81
N THR A 46 -9.37 -7.04 9.63
CA THR A 46 -9.32 -5.90 8.69
C THR A 46 -8.14 -4.98 8.99
N LEU A 47 -7.88 -4.74 10.28
CA LEU A 47 -6.72 -4.02 10.79
C LEU A 47 -5.38 -4.57 10.29
N ARG A 48 -5.20 -5.89 10.35
CA ARG A 48 -3.96 -6.55 9.89
C ARG A 48 -3.82 -6.46 8.37
N ILE A 49 -4.93 -6.68 7.65
CA ILE A 49 -4.96 -6.60 6.18
C ILE A 49 -4.51 -5.22 5.70
N VAL A 50 -4.98 -4.15 6.35
CA VAL A 50 -4.58 -2.79 5.98
C VAL A 50 -3.08 -2.54 6.23
N GLY A 51 -2.53 -3.03 7.34
CA GLY A 51 -1.09 -2.94 7.60
C GLY A 51 -0.25 -3.62 6.52
N PHE A 52 -0.63 -4.84 6.11
CA PHE A 52 0.06 -5.56 5.02
C PHE A 52 -0.13 -4.88 3.66
N ALA A 53 -1.35 -4.42 3.35
CA ALA A 53 -1.62 -3.68 2.12
C ALA A 53 -0.79 -2.39 2.03
N GLY A 54 -0.65 -1.66 3.15
CA GLY A 54 0.19 -0.46 3.25
C GLY A 54 1.67 -0.75 3.02
N ALA A 55 2.20 -1.82 3.60
CA ALA A 55 3.59 -2.24 3.38
C ALA A 55 3.85 -2.65 1.92
N LEU A 56 2.96 -3.45 1.32
CA LEU A 56 3.07 -3.87 -0.07
C LEU A 56 2.96 -2.67 -1.02
N ALA A 57 2.02 -1.76 -0.77
CA ALA A 57 1.88 -0.53 -1.54
C ALA A 57 3.14 0.33 -1.47
N ALA A 58 3.75 0.47 -0.30
CA ALA A 58 5.01 1.20 -0.12
C ALA A 58 6.15 0.59 -0.93
N LEU A 59 6.31 -0.75 -0.92
CA LEU A 59 7.32 -1.46 -1.71
C LEU A 59 7.14 -1.24 -3.21
N VAL A 60 5.92 -1.43 -3.71
CA VAL A 60 5.62 -1.24 -5.14
C VAL A 60 5.85 0.22 -5.53
N THR A 61 5.41 1.16 -4.72
CA THR A 61 5.64 2.59 -4.96
C THR A 61 7.13 2.90 -5.03
N TRP A 62 7.95 2.33 -4.15
CA TRP A 62 9.40 2.49 -4.17
C TRP A 62 10.02 2.01 -5.48
N TRP A 63 9.66 0.83 -5.95
CA TRP A 63 10.21 0.26 -7.19
C TRP A 63 9.76 1.00 -8.44
N VAL A 64 8.47 1.34 -8.51
CA VAL A 64 7.87 2.03 -9.66
C VAL A 64 8.34 3.49 -9.74
N GLN A 65 8.81 4.09 -8.64
CA GLN A 65 9.37 5.44 -8.63
C GLN A 65 10.58 5.63 -9.56
N SER A 66 11.27 4.55 -9.93
CA SER A 66 12.35 4.56 -10.94
C SER A 66 11.91 5.15 -12.29
N PHE A 67 10.64 5.00 -12.69
CA PHE A 67 10.09 5.58 -13.92
C PHE A 67 9.96 7.11 -13.87
N ALA A 68 9.70 7.66 -12.68
CA ALA A 68 9.61 9.10 -12.46
C ALA A 68 10.96 9.73 -12.04
N ALA A 69 12.02 8.94 -11.90
CA ALA A 69 13.30 9.37 -11.33
C ALA A 69 13.99 10.53 -12.08
N ARG A 70 13.71 10.68 -13.38
CA ARG A 70 14.27 11.77 -14.21
C ARG A 70 13.44 13.06 -14.19
N ARG A 71 12.26 13.05 -13.58
CA ARG A 71 11.32 14.18 -13.55
C ARG A 71 11.58 15.05 -12.30
N GLY A 72 11.03 16.28 -12.32
CA GLY A 72 11.12 17.19 -11.19
C GLY A 72 10.45 16.64 -9.92
N PHE A 73 10.84 17.18 -8.77
CA PHE A 73 10.38 16.71 -7.45
C PHE A 73 8.84 16.63 -7.33
N VAL A 74 8.11 17.65 -7.77
CA VAL A 74 6.64 17.67 -7.71
C VAL A 74 6.01 16.51 -8.47
N VAL A 75 6.50 16.22 -9.69
CA VAL A 75 6.00 15.11 -10.51
C VAL A 75 6.26 13.77 -9.83
N ARG A 76 7.40 13.63 -9.14
CA ARG A 76 7.75 12.42 -8.38
C ARG A 76 6.88 12.24 -7.14
N VAL A 77 6.53 13.31 -6.44
CA VAL A 77 5.59 13.25 -5.31
C VAL A 77 4.21 12.85 -5.81
N MET A 78 3.69 13.50 -6.85
CA MET A 78 2.36 13.18 -7.39
C MET A 78 2.29 11.75 -7.93
N PHE A 79 3.34 11.30 -8.61
CA PHE A 79 3.42 9.94 -9.13
C PHE A 79 3.52 8.91 -8.00
N ALA A 80 4.37 9.12 -6.99
CA ALA A 80 4.46 8.25 -5.83
C ALA A 80 3.12 8.20 -5.08
N PHE A 81 2.46 9.33 -4.88
CA PHE A 81 1.16 9.41 -4.25
C PHE A 81 0.10 8.62 -5.03
N PHE A 82 0.02 8.81 -6.34
CA PHE A 82 -0.92 8.10 -7.21
C PHE A 82 -0.69 6.58 -7.17
N ILE A 83 0.55 6.14 -7.36
CA ILE A 83 0.91 4.71 -7.33
C ILE A 83 0.63 4.11 -5.96
N PHE A 84 0.94 4.84 -4.88
CA PHE A 84 0.66 4.37 -3.52
C PHE A 84 -0.83 4.13 -3.31
N VAL A 85 -1.69 5.09 -3.67
CA VAL A 85 -3.14 4.95 -3.51
C VAL A 85 -3.67 3.78 -4.35
N VAL A 86 -3.28 3.69 -5.62
CA VAL A 86 -3.73 2.60 -6.51
C VAL A 86 -3.27 1.24 -6.00
N ALA A 87 -1.99 1.11 -5.63
CA ALA A 87 -1.44 -0.13 -5.10
C ALA A 87 -2.11 -0.52 -3.77
N PHE A 88 -2.32 0.45 -2.88
CA PHE A 88 -2.97 0.23 -1.59
C PHE A 88 -4.40 -0.27 -1.74
N CYS A 89 -5.21 0.37 -2.60
CA CYS A 89 -6.57 -0.07 -2.88
C CYS A 89 -6.60 -1.46 -3.52
N SER A 90 -5.69 -1.73 -4.46
CA SER A 90 -5.62 -3.02 -5.16
C SER A 90 -5.22 -4.16 -4.23
N PHE A 91 -4.14 -3.99 -3.45
CA PHE A 91 -3.69 -5.00 -2.48
C PHE A 91 -4.68 -5.16 -1.33
N GLY A 92 -5.29 -4.07 -0.87
CA GLY A 92 -6.30 -4.12 0.19
C GLY A 92 -7.53 -4.94 -0.20
N GLY A 93 -8.08 -4.69 -1.39
CA GLY A 93 -9.21 -5.49 -1.92
C GLY A 93 -8.83 -6.96 -2.14
N LEU A 94 -7.65 -7.22 -2.71
CA LEU A 94 -7.18 -8.58 -2.95
C LEU A 94 -6.93 -9.37 -1.64
N LEU A 95 -6.29 -8.75 -0.64
CA LEU A 95 -6.05 -9.40 0.65
C LEU A 95 -7.36 -9.65 1.40
N ARG A 96 -8.32 -8.73 1.31
CA ARG A 96 -9.67 -8.92 1.87
C ARG A 96 -10.39 -10.09 1.21
N PHE A 97 -10.34 -10.17 -0.12
CA PHE A 97 -10.90 -11.28 -0.89
C PHE A 97 -10.29 -12.62 -0.47
N ILE A 98 -8.95 -12.75 -0.51
CA ILE A 98 -8.26 -13.99 -0.13
C ILE A 98 -8.62 -14.38 1.31
N TYR A 99 -8.66 -13.43 2.22
CA TYR A 99 -8.95 -13.69 3.62
C TYR A 99 -10.37 -14.22 3.85
N ILE A 100 -11.39 -13.62 3.22
CA ILE A 100 -12.79 -14.06 3.36
C ILE A 100 -12.94 -15.47 2.77
N HIS A 101 -12.35 -15.73 1.61
CA HIS A 101 -12.40 -17.06 0.97
C HIS A 101 -11.65 -18.15 1.75
N ALA A 102 -10.58 -17.78 2.45
CA ALA A 102 -9.85 -18.71 3.32
C ALA A 102 -10.58 -18.98 4.65
N THR A 103 -11.27 -17.99 5.20
CA THR A 103 -11.87 -18.06 6.55
C THR A 103 -13.31 -18.56 6.53
N TYR A 104 -14.09 -18.22 5.50
CA TYR A 104 -15.50 -18.58 5.36
C TYR A 104 -15.80 -19.34 4.06
N PRO A 105 -15.11 -20.47 3.80
CA PRO A 105 -15.23 -21.20 2.53
C PRO A 105 -16.64 -21.77 2.28
N SER A 106 -17.46 -21.93 3.33
CA SER A 106 -18.79 -22.51 3.26
C SER A 106 -19.90 -21.52 2.86
N GLN A 107 -19.63 -20.22 2.91
CA GLN A 107 -20.62 -19.17 2.56
C GLN A 107 -20.45 -18.64 1.13
N GLN A 108 -19.50 -19.20 0.37
CA GLN A 108 -19.06 -18.64 -0.90
C GLN A 108 -19.39 -19.53 -2.08
N ASP A 109 -19.86 -18.88 -3.15
CA ASP A 109 -20.07 -19.52 -4.43
C ASP A 109 -18.72 -19.60 -5.17
N TRP A 110 -18.18 -20.82 -5.27
CA TRP A 110 -16.89 -21.13 -5.90
C TRP A 110 -16.94 -21.12 -7.45
N SER A 111 -18.10 -20.80 -8.03
CA SER A 111 -18.18 -20.55 -9.48
C SER A 111 -17.33 -19.35 -9.88
N LEU A 112 -16.81 -19.35 -11.13
CA LEU A 112 -16.01 -18.23 -11.65
C LEU A 112 -16.77 -16.90 -11.59
N THR A 113 -18.07 -16.94 -11.83
CA THR A 113 -18.97 -15.78 -11.74
C THR A 113 -19.12 -15.32 -10.29
N GLY A 114 -19.30 -16.25 -9.34
CA GLY A 114 -19.36 -15.95 -7.90
C GLY A 114 -18.06 -15.31 -7.38
N LEU A 115 -16.90 -15.89 -7.74
CA LEU A 115 -15.58 -15.36 -7.41
C LEU A 115 -15.36 -13.95 -7.98
N TYR A 116 -15.80 -13.69 -9.22
CA TYR A 116 -15.70 -12.37 -9.83
C TYR A 116 -16.50 -11.32 -9.05
N PHE A 117 -17.77 -11.57 -8.76
CA PHE A 117 -18.61 -10.63 -8.01
C PHE A 117 -18.14 -10.45 -6.56
N ALA A 118 -17.66 -11.52 -5.92
CA ALA A 118 -17.09 -11.44 -4.59
C ALA A 118 -15.83 -10.55 -4.58
N SER A 119 -14.94 -10.70 -5.56
CA SER A 119 -13.73 -9.87 -5.68
C SER A 119 -14.05 -8.38 -5.88
N LEU A 120 -15.07 -8.07 -6.69
CA LEU A 120 -15.54 -6.70 -6.87
C LEU A 120 -16.14 -6.13 -5.59
N ASN A 121 -17.00 -6.90 -4.92
CA ASN A 121 -17.63 -6.47 -3.67
C ASN A 121 -16.60 -6.22 -2.57
N ASP A 122 -15.60 -7.09 -2.43
CA ASP A 122 -14.52 -6.92 -1.44
C ASP A 122 -13.62 -5.72 -1.76
N PHE A 123 -13.37 -5.44 -3.04
CA PHE A 123 -12.68 -4.23 -3.47
C PHE A 123 -13.49 -2.97 -3.13
N TYR A 124 -14.78 -2.93 -3.48
CA TYR A 124 -15.64 -1.77 -3.19
C TYR A 124 -15.79 -1.53 -1.70
N THR A 125 -16.06 -2.57 -0.92
CA THR A 125 -16.20 -2.44 0.54
C THR A 125 -14.91 -1.98 1.20
N PHE A 126 -13.74 -2.45 0.73
CA PHE A 126 -12.44 -1.93 1.20
C PHE A 126 -12.24 -0.46 0.86
N LEU A 127 -12.59 -0.05 -0.37
CA LEU A 127 -12.55 1.35 -0.79
C LEU A 127 -13.46 2.22 0.08
N LEU A 128 -14.69 1.79 0.32
CA LEU A 128 -15.63 2.53 1.16
C LEU A 128 -15.13 2.61 2.61
N ASP A 129 -14.59 1.53 3.18
CA ASP A 129 -14.03 1.53 4.54
C ASP A 129 -12.82 2.48 4.71
N MET A 130 -12.06 2.71 3.64
CA MET A 130 -10.86 3.56 3.68
C MET A 130 -11.08 4.99 3.22
N LEU A 131 -11.97 5.23 2.24
CA LEU A 131 -12.16 6.54 1.62
C LEU A 131 -13.34 7.32 2.22
N LEU A 132 -14.35 6.63 2.76
CA LEU A 132 -15.62 7.24 3.16
C LEU A 132 -15.58 7.85 4.57
N PRO A 133 -14.94 7.25 5.59
CA PRO A 133 -14.62 7.98 6.80
C PRO A 133 -13.42 8.90 6.51
N PRO A 134 -13.57 10.24 6.61
CA PRO A 134 -12.44 11.15 6.42
C PRO A 134 -11.45 10.93 7.55
N ARG A 135 -10.42 10.13 7.28
CA ARG A 135 -9.30 9.87 8.19
C ARG A 135 -8.15 10.80 7.82
N PRO A 136 -8.05 12.02 8.39
CA PRO A 136 -6.99 12.97 8.04
C PRO A 136 -5.60 12.41 8.32
N ALA A 137 -5.47 11.54 9.31
CA ALA A 137 -4.21 10.85 9.60
C ALA A 137 -3.75 9.93 8.45
N TYR A 138 -4.68 9.28 7.74
CA TYR A 138 -4.37 8.50 6.55
C TYR A 138 -3.90 9.38 5.39
N ALA A 139 -4.60 10.48 5.13
CA ALA A 139 -4.20 11.44 4.09
C ALA A 139 -2.82 12.04 4.39
N ALA A 140 -2.55 12.38 5.65
CA ALA A 140 -1.24 12.88 6.08
C ALA A 140 -0.14 11.81 5.94
N LEU A 141 -0.41 10.56 6.34
CA LEU A 141 0.56 9.48 6.23
C LEU A 141 0.88 9.14 4.77
N THR A 142 -0.13 9.07 3.91
CA THR A 142 0.07 8.81 2.47
C THR A 142 0.81 9.94 1.76
N LEU A 143 0.55 11.20 2.13
CA LEU A 143 1.31 12.34 1.63
C LEU A 143 2.77 12.31 2.13
N ALA A 144 2.99 12.05 3.41
CA ALA A 144 4.32 11.91 3.99
C ALA A 144 5.11 10.78 3.33
N ALA A 145 4.46 9.64 3.07
CA ALA A 145 5.01 8.52 2.34
C ALA A 145 5.45 8.93 0.92
N ALA A 146 4.59 9.65 0.19
CA ALA A 146 4.90 10.13 -1.15
C ALA A 146 6.07 11.13 -1.17
N ILE A 147 6.15 12.03 -0.20
CA ILE A 147 7.27 12.97 -0.03
C ILE A 147 8.56 12.22 0.26
N PHE A 148 8.52 11.25 1.17
CA PHE A 148 9.69 10.43 1.52
C PHE A 148 10.21 9.66 0.30
N VAL A 149 9.32 9.01 -0.46
CA VAL A 149 9.70 8.28 -1.68
C VAL A 149 10.20 9.23 -2.77
N ALA A 150 9.67 10.44 -2.88
CA ALA A 150 10.20 11.44 -3.80
C ALA A 150 11.58 11.96 -3.41
N TRP A 151 11.91 11.97 -2.12
CA TRP A 151 13.21 12.46 -1.63
C TRP A 151 14.28 11.38 -1.57
N PHE A 152 13.94 10.15 -1.16
CA PHE A 152 14.90 9.06 -0.95
C PHE A 152 14.74 7.89 -1.90
N GLY A 153 13.67 7.86 -2.71
CA GLY A 153 13.46 6.80 -3.68
C GLY A 153 14.55 6.75 -4.76
N PRO A 154 14.50 5.77 -5.68
CA PRO A 154 15.52 5.60 -6.71
C PRO A 154 15.71 6.89 -7.52
N HIS A 155 16.94 7.40 -7.52
CA HIS A 155 17.36 8.50 -8.40
C HIS A 155 18.23 7.90 -9.50
N GLN A 156 17.84 8.09 -10.75
CA GLN A 156 18.81 7.93 -11.83
C GLN A 156 19.61 9.22 -11.90
N ALA A 157 20.94 9.12 -11.85
CA ALA A 157 21.78 10.25 -12.22
C ALA A 157 21.35 10.71 -13.61
N LYS A 158 21.16 12.03 -13.79
CA LYS A 158 21.12 12.61 -15.14
C LYS A 158 22.38 12.11 -15.83
N THR A 159 22.26 11.34 -16.90
CA THR A 159 23.41 11.04 -17.74
C THR A 159 23.99 12.39 -18.12
N ALA A 160 25.20 12.67 -17.64
CA ALA A 160 26.04 13.66 -18.28
C ALA A 160 26.35 13.01 -19.64
N ASP A 161 25.52 13.34 -20.63
CA ASP A 161 25.80 13.00 -22.01
C ASP A 161 27.13 13.69 -22.35
N TYR A 162 28.20 12.90 -22.45
CA TYR A 162 29.46 13.30 -23.07
C TYR A 162 29.42 12.93 -24.55
#